data_AF-A0A4D7JS79-F1
#
_entry.id   AF-A0A4D7JS79-F1
#
_cell.length_a   1.000
_cell.length_b   1.000
_cell.length_c   1.000
_cell.angle_alpha   90.00
_cell.angle_beta   90.00
_cell.angle_gamma   90.00
#
_symmetry.space_group_name_H-M   'P 1'
#
loop_
_entity.id
_entity.type
_entity.pdbx_description
1 polymer ?
#
loop_
_entity_poly.entity_id
_entity_poly.type
_entity_poly.pdbx_seq_one_letter_code
_entity_poly.pdbx_strand_id
1 'polypeptide(L)'
;MKQLNHQETPIKNHDNQIVLICDDVENADNIGMILRVADGFGVQKVMFKSETKELSKKSKRVSRSAYERIEFEFLSSLGQHINDYKEAGYHIVAVELTNESIDLRKFDCGAMDKIVIIIGNESRGYLQIFWHYVMRQ
;
A
#
# COMPACT_ATOMS: atom_id res chain seq x y z
N MET A 1 21.27 1.33 32.20
CA MET A 1 20.52 1.59 30.96
C MET A 1 20.58 0.33 30.10
N LYS A 2 19.43 -0.17 29.64
CA LYS A 2 19.37 -1.40 28.81
C LYS A 2 19.04 -0.99 27.37
N GLN A 3 19.82 -1.47 26.42
CA GLN A 3 19.53 -1.31 25.00
C GLN A 3 18.45 -2.34 24.63
N LEU A 4 17.34 -1.88 24.07
CA LEU A 4 16.24 -2.75 23.65
C LEU A 4 16.49 -3.30 22.25
N ASN A 5 16.23 -4.59 22.08
CA ASN A 5 16.36 -5.26 20.79
C ASN A 5 15.04 -5.14 20.01
N HIS A 6 15.06 -5.32 18.68
CA HIS A 6 13.86 -5.26 17.82
C HIS A 6 12.74 -6.25 18.23
N GLN A 7 13.05 -7.21 19.10
CA GLN A 7 12.14 -8.23 19.63
C GLN A 7 11.40 -7.79 20.92
N GLU A 8 11.86 -6.72 21.59
CA GLU A 8 11.35 -6.30 22.91
C GLU A 8 10.39 -5.10 22.84
N THR A 9 10.14 -4.57 21.64
CA THR A 9 9.08 -3.57 21.43
C THR A 9 7.85 -4.31 20.93
N PRO A 10 6.81 -4.53 21.76
CA PRO A 10 5.53 -4.93 21.20
C PRO A 10 5.15 -3.83 20.22
N ILE A 11 5.09 -4.17 18.93
CA ILE A 11 4.48 -3.30 17.94
C ILE A 11 3.09 -3.05 18.49
N LYS A 12 2.84 -1.83 18.99
CA LYS A 12 1.48 -1.43 19.36
C LYS A 12 0.65 -1.76 18.13
N ASN A 13 -0.37 -2.59 18.29
CA ASN A 13 -1.38 -2.76 17.25
C ASN A 13 -1.78 -1.35 16.85
N HIS A 14 -1.37 -0.93 15.65
CA HIS A 14 -1.93 0.26 15.08
C HIS A 14 -3.38 -0.13 14.83
N ASP A 15 -4.33 0.48 15.55
CA ASP A 15 -5.76 0.22 15.39
C ASP A 15 -6.19 0.44 13.92
N ASN A 16 -5.40 1.19 13.16
CA ASN A 16 -5.63 1.51 11.76
C ASN A 16 -5.21 0.35 10.84
N GLN A 17 -6.19 -0.19 10.12
CA GLN A 17 -6.00 -1.21 9.09
C GLN A 17 -5.56 -0.57 7.79
N ILE A 18 -4.25 -0.55 7.56
CA ILE A 18 -3.66 0.02 6.35
C ILE A 18 -3.41 -1.10 5.33
N VAL A 19 -3.96 -0.90 4.13
CA VAL A 19 -3.72 -1.73 2.95
C VAL A 19 -3.12 -0.86 1.87
N LEU A 20 -2.11 -1.39 1.17
CA LEU A 20 -1.44 -0.69 0.07
C LEU A 20 -1.75 -1.37 -1.26
N ILE A 21 -2.21 -0.60 -2.25
CA ILE A 21 -2.39 -1.05 -3.63
C ILE A 21 -1.39 -0.30 -4.51
N CYS A 22 -0.61 -1.06 -5.27
CA CYS A 22 0.37 -0.53 -6.22
C CYS A 22 -0.11 -0.85 -7.64
N ASP A 23 -0.53 0.17 -8.39
CA ASP A 23 -0.95 0.02 -9.78
C ASP A 23 0.29 0.09 -10.70
N ASP A 24 0.56 -1.00 -11.41
CA ASP A 24 1.57 -1.06 -12.48
C ASP A 24 3.02 -0.85 -11.99
N VAL A 25 3.35 -1.37 -10.80
CA VAL A 25 4.73 -1.39 -10.28
C VAL A 25 5.44 -2.67 -10.71
N GLU A 26 6.27 -2.58 -11.75
CA GLU A 26 6.91 -3.75 -12.36
C GLU A 26 8.37 -3.96 -11.94
N ASN A 27 9.11 -2.90 -11.57
CA ASN A 27 10.52 -3.03 -11.25
C ASN A 27 10.72 -3.75 -9.91
N ALA A 28 11.53 -4.81 -9.94
CA ALA A 28 11.94 -5.59 -8.79
C ALA A 28 12.47 -4.75 -7.60
N ASP A 29 13.19 -3.66 -7.86
CA ASP A 29 13.69 -2.75 -6.81
C ASP A 29 12.52 -2.08 -6.09
N ASN A 30 11.56 -1.51 -6.84
CA ASN A 30 10.40 -0.81 -6.28
C ASN A 30 9.54 -1.77 -5.47
N ILE A 31 9.25 -2.97 -5.99
CA ILE A 31 8.51 -4.01 -5.24
C ILE A 31 9.21 -4.30 -3.92
N GLY A 32 10.54 -4.49 -3.93
CA GLY A 32 11.31 -4.75 -2.72
C GLY A 32 11.31 -3.59 -1.73
N MET A 33 11.45 -2.35 -2.22
CA MET A 33 11.45 -1.15 -1.38
C MET A 33 10.07 -0.90 -0.77
N ILE A 34 9.00 -1.08 -1.54
CA ILE A 34 7.61 -0.95 -1.08
C ILE A 34 7.34 -1.93 0.06
N LEU A 35 7.68 -3.22 -0.10
CA LEU A 35 7.49 -4.20 0.97
C LEU A 35 8.28 -3.82 2.24
N ARG A 36 9.49 -3.30 2.08
CA ARG A 36 10.33 -2.88 3.21
C ARG A 36 9.77 -1.67 3.95
N VAL A 37 9.25 -0.69 3.22
CA VAL A 37 8.60 0.48 3.79
C VAL A 37 7.31 0.05 4.48
N ALA A 38 6.46 -0.71 3.79
CA ALA A 38 5.18 -1.19 4.27
C ALA A 38 5.30 -1.95 5.60
N ASP A 39 6.28 -2.86 5.72
CA ASP A 39 6.60 -3.57 6.97
C ASP A 39 7.00 -2.62 8.11
N GLY A 40 7.80 -1.59 7.82
CA GLY A 40 8.20 -0.58 8.81
C GLY A 40 7.07 0.36 9.26
N PHE A 41 6.01 0.50 8.46
CA PHE A 41 4.86 1.35 8.74
C PHE A 41 3.62 0.58 9.24
N GLY A 42 3.74 -0.74 9.46
CA GLY A 42 2.64 -1.56 9.97
C GLY A 42 1.50 -1.77 8.97
N VAL A 43 1.79 -1.70 7.66
CA VAL A 43 0.84 -2.06 6.61
C VAL A 43 0.53 -3.55 6.72
N GLN A 44 -0.76 -3.90 6.71
CA GLN A 44 -1.20 -5.28 6.87
C GLN A 44 -1.03 -6.09 5.60
N LYS A 45 -1.32 -5.45 4.46
CA LYS A 45 -1.32 -6.11 3.15
C LYS A 45 -0.87 -5.18 2.03
N VAL A 46 -0.08 -5.72 1.10
CA VAL A 46 0.32 -5.05 -0.14
C VAL A 46 -0.18 -5.83 -1.36
N MET A 47 -0.95 -5.18 -2.23
CA MET A 47 -1.37 -5.72 -3.51
C MET A 47 -0.62 -5.05 -4.65
N PHE A 48 0.01 -5.84 -5.51
CA PHE A 48 0.65 -5.35 -6.72
C PHE A 48 -0.17 -5.75 -7.93
N LYS A 49 -0.65 -4.78 -8.71
CA LYS A 49 -1.17 -5.11 -10.04
C LYS A 49 0.01 -5.34 -10.97
N SER A 50 0.24 -6.58 -11.37
CA SER A 50 1.36 -6.98 -12.21
C SER A 50 1.04 -8.27 -12.97
N GLU A 51 1.65 -8.42 -14.14
CA GLU A 51 1.72 -9.70 -14.87
C GLU A 51 2.55 -10.74 -14.09
N THR A 52 3.47 -10.28 -13.24
CA THR A 52 4.31 -11.13 -12.40
C THR A 52 3.48 -11.77 -11.29
N LYS A 53 3.69 -13.06 -11.00
CA LYS A 53 2.98 -13.78 -9.93
C LYS A 53 3.83 -14.10 -8.70
N GLU A 54 5.14 -13.83 -8.77
CA GLU A 54 6.09 -14.16 -7.71
C GLU A 54 7.21 -13.12 -7.57
N LEU A 55 7.74 -12.98 -6.36
CA LEU A 55 8.88 -12.09 -6.11
C LEU A 55 10.16 -12.62 -6.80
N SER A 56 10.81 -11.73 -7.55
CA SER A 56 12.16 -11.99 -8.07
C SER A 56 13.20 -12.12 -6.94
N LYS A 57 14.34 -12.78 -7.22
CA LYS A 57 15.49 -12.82 -6.29
C LYS A 57 15.96 -11.41 -5.90
N LYS A 58 15.88 -10.47 -6.84
CA LYS A 58 16.26 -9.07 -6.63
C LYS A 58 15.31 -8.38 -5.66
N SER A 59 14.00 -8.55 -5.83
CA SER A 59 12.98 -8.00 -4.92
C SER A 59 13.16 -8.53 -3.50
N LYS A 60 13.32 -9.85 -3.32
CA LYS A 60 13.58 -10.47 -2.00
C LYS A 60 14.82 -9.90 -1.32
N ARG A 61 15.91 -9.70 -2.08
CA ARG A 61 17.14 -9.09 -1.56
C ARG A 61 16.92 -7.65 -1.08
N VAL A 62 16.15 -6.86 -1.83
CA VAL A 62 15.89 -5.45 -1.50
C VAL A 62 14.95 -5.31 -0.30
N SER A 63 13.90 -6.14 -0.22
CA SER A 63 12.96 -6.16 0.90
C SER A 63 13.55 -6.74 2.19
N ARG A 64 14.68 -7.47 2.11
CA ARG A 64 15.28 -8.18 3.25
C ARG A 64 14.27 -9.17 3.84
N SER A 65 14.04 -9.17 5.14
CA SER A 65 13.05 -10.05 5.80
C SER A 65 11.61 -9.52 5.71
N ALA A 66 11.36 -8.36 5.10
CA ALA A 66 10.02 -7.77 5.08
C ALA A 66 9.01 -8.63 4.30
N TYR A 67 9.44 -9.23 3.18
CA TYR A 67 8.56 -10.11 2.37
C TYR A 67 8.09 -11.37 3.12
N GLU A 68 8.71 -11.71 4.25
CA GLU A 68 8.32 -12.86 5.08
C GLU A 68 7.33 -12.46 6.17
N ARG A 69 7.22 -11.16 6.47
CA ARG A 69 6.38 -10.63 7.57
C ARG A 69 5.10 -9.97 7.10
N ILE A 70 5.12 -9.35 5.93
CA ILE A 70 3.96 -8.65 5.38
C ILE A 70 3.18 -9.57 4.44
N GLU A 71 1.85 -9.54 4.54
CA GLU A 71 1.01 -10.20 3.55
C GLU A 71 1.10 -9.44 2.22
N PHE A 72 1.31 -10.14 1.11
CA PHE A 72 1.28 -9.52 -0.20
C PHE A 72 0.73 -10.46 -1.26
N GLU A 73 0.18 -9.89 -2.33
CA GLU A 73 -0.29 -10.64 -3.48
C GLU A 73 -0.09 -9.87 -4.79
N PHE A 74 -0.06 -10.63 -5.89
CA PHE A 74 -0.03 -10.11 -7.25
C PHE A 74 -1.39 -10.32 -7.92
N LEU A 75 -1.94 -9.25 -8.47
CA LEU A 75 -3.27 -9.20 -9.07
C LEU A 75 -3.18 -8.83 -10.54
N SER A 76 -4.07 -9.39 -11.36
CA SER A 76 -4.24 -8.96 -12.75
C SER A 76 -5.16 -7.73 -12.88
N SER A 77 -6.04 -7.50 -11.90
CA SER A 77 -6.99 -6.38 -11.88
C SER A 77 -7.31 -5.94 -10.46
N LEU A 78 -7.51 -4.63 -10.29
CA LEU A 78 -7.77 -3.98 -9.00
C LEU A 78 -9.25 -3.64 -8.78
N GLY A 79 -10.06 -3.60 -9.84
CA GLY A 79 -11.42 -3.04 -9.78
C GLY A 79 -12.34 -3.70 -8.76
N GLN A 80 -12.38 -5.04 -8.74
CA GLN A 80 -13.20 -5.79 -7.78
C GLN A 80 -12.69 -5.61 -6.34
N HIS A 81 -11.39 -5.72 -6.12
CA HIS A 81 -10.79 -5.57 -4.80
C HIS A 81 -11.08 -4.20 -4.17
N ILE A 82 -11.02 -3.12 -4.96
CA ILE A 82 -11.35 -1.77 -4.47
C ILE A 82 -12.81 -1.69 -4.01
N ASN A 83 -13.74 -2.31 -4.74
CA ASN A 83 -15.15 -2.38 -4.34
C ASN A 83 -15.31 -3.17 -3.04
N ASP A 84 -14.66 -4.33 -2.93
CA ASP A 84 -14.74 -5.17 -1.74
C ASP A 84 -14.24 -4.41 -0.49
N TYR A 85 -13.15 -3.65 -0.62
CA TYR A 85 -12.65 -2.80 0.46
C TYR A 85 -13.61 -1.67 0.83
N LYS A 86 -14.25 -1.03 -0.15
CA LYS A 86 -15.30 -0.03 0.12
C LYS A 86 -16.48 -0.62 0.87
N GLU A 87 -16.97 -1.78 0.43
CA GLU A 87 -18.06 -2.51 1.09
C GLU A 87 -17.68 -2.94 2.51
N ALA A 88 -16.40 -3.24 2.75
CA ALA A 88 -15.85 -3.54 4.06
C ALA A 88 -15.60 -2.30 4.96
N GLY A 89 -15.95 -1.10 4.48
CA GLY A 89 -15.85 0.16 5.21
C GLY A 89 -14.47 0.81 5.19
N TYR A 90 -13.63 0.50 4.21
CA TYR A 90 -12.34 1.17 4.06
C TYR A 90 -12.48 2.52 3.35
N HIS A 91 -11.73 3.50 3.84
CA HIS A 91 -11.48 4.75 3.14
C HIS A 91 -10.46 4.51 2.02
N ILE A 92 -10.84 4.79 0.78
CA ILE A 92 -9.95 4.66 -0.37
C ILE A 92 -9.28 6.00 -0.65
N VAL A 93 -7.95 6.03 -0.57
CA VAL A 93 -7.11 7.22 -0.77
C VAL A 93 -6.13 6.96 -1.89
N ALA A 94 -6.22 7.74 -2.96
CA ALA A 94 -5.26 7.70 -4.07
C ALA A 94 -4.22 8.80 -3.90
N VAL A 95 -2.94 8.45 -3.99
CA VAL A 95 -1.82 9.42 -3.98
C VAL A 95 -1.41 9.72 -5.42
N GLU A 96 -1.74 10.92 -5.92
CA GLU A 96 -1.45 11.36 -7.29
C GLU A 96 -1.30 12.89 -7.38
N LEU A 97 -0.56 13.35 -8.39
CA LEU A 97 -0.46 14.75 -8.77
C LEU A 97 -1.66 15.15 -9.64
N THR A 98 -2.72 15.68 -9.01
CA THR A 98 -3.89 16.22 -9.72
C THR A 98 -4.23 17.63 -9.25
N ASN A 99 -4.89 18.40 -10.10
CA ASN A 99 -5.38 19.75 -9.78
C ASN A 99 -6.54 19.76 -8.77
N GLU A 100 -7.13 18.60 -8.49
CA GLU A 100 -8.23 18.41 -7.54
C GLU A 100 -7.76 17.70 -6.26
N SER A 101 -6.47 17.40 -6.15
CA SER A 101 -5.90 16.72 -4.98
C SER A 101 -5.93 17.61 -3.74
N ILE A 102 -6.15 16.98 -2.59
CA ILE A 102 -5.98 17.62 -1.28
C ILE A 102 -4.49 17.58 -0.94
N ASP A 103 -3.93 18.71 -0.53
CA ASP A 103 -2.57 18.79 0.01
C ASP A 103 -2.41 17.79 1.15
N LEU A 104 -1.43 16.89 1.06
CA LEU A 104 -1.17 15.86 2.07
C LEU A 104 -1.04 16.43 3.49
N ARG A 105 -0.54 17.67 3.64
CA ARG A 105 -0.39 18.34 4.94
C ARG A 105 -1.74 18.76 5.56
N LYS A 106 -2.79 18.83 4.74
CA LYS A 106 -4.16 19.15 5.13
C LYS A 106 -5.06 17.91 5.18
N PHE A 107 -4.56 16.76 4.75
CA PHE A 107 -5.28 15.51 4.78
C PHE A 107 -5.29 14.94 6.20
N ASP A 108 -6.44 14.96 6.85
CA ASP A 108 -6.62 14.39 8.19
C ASP A 108 -7.05 12.93 8.09
N CYS A 109 -6.14 12.02 8.45
CA CYS A 109 -6.41 10.59 8.54
C CYS A 109 -6.77 10.12 9.96
N GLY A 110 -6.87 11.04 10.93
CA GLY A 110 -7.04 10.72 12.35
C GLY A 110 -8.35 10.00 12.70
N ALA A 111 -9.36 10.07 11.82
CA ALA A 111 -10.63 9.36 11.96
C ALA A 111 -10.75 8.10 11.08
N MET A 112 -9.70 7.72 10.34
CA MET A 112 -9.73 6.61 9.38
C MET A 112 -9.13 5.33 9.99
N ASP A 113 -9.97 4.53 10.62
CA ASP A 113 -9.56 3.24 11.21
C ASP A 113 -9.26 2.17 10.15
N LYS A 114 -9.76 2.34 8.92
CA LYS A 114 -9.51 1.43 7.80
C LYS A 114 -9.20 2.23 6.56
N ILE A 115 -8.01 2.07 6.00
CA ILE A 115 -7.55 2.86 4.87
C ILE A 115 -6.88 1.97 3.82
N VAL A 116 -7.32 2.13 2.58
CA VAL A 116 -6.59 1.63 1.41
C VAL A 116 -5.89 2.81 0.79
N ILE A 117 -4.56 2.76 0.75
CA ILE A 117 -3.73 3.72 0.02
C ILE A 117 -3.43 3.11 -1.33
N ILE A 118 -3.69 3.86 -2.38
CA ILE A 118 -3.39 3.47 -3.75
C ILE A 118 -2.25 4.35 -4.25
N ILE A 119 -1.25 3.74 -4.89
CA ILE A 119 -0.11 4.43 -5.51
C ILE A 119 -0.04 4.01 -6.98
N GLY A 120 0.02 5.01 -7.86
CA GLY A 120 0.10 4.80 -9.31
C GLY A 120 1.54 4.71 -9.82
N ASN A 121 1.68 4.35 -11.09
CA ASN A 121 2.97 4.32 -11.78
C ASN A 121 3.45 5.73 -12.15
N GLU A 122 4.69 6.04 -11.76
CA GLU A 122 5.38 7.33 -11.97
C GLU A 122 5.44 7.80 -13.44
N SER A 123 5.39 6.86 -14.40
CA SER A 123 5.57 7.13 -15.83
C SER A 123 4.26 7.26 -16.62
N ARG A 124 3.15 6.69 -16.12
CA ARG A 124 1.88 6.65 -16.87
C ARG A 124 0.76 7.42 -16.20
N GLY A 125 0.91 7.82 -14.93
CA GLY A 125 -0.17 8.40 -14.16
C GLY A 125 -1.32 7.41 -13.98
N TYR A 126 -2.20 7.69 -13.03
CA TYR A 126 -3.33 6.83 -12.69
C TYR A 126 -4.24 6.43 -13.86
N LEU A 127 -4.75 5.18 -13.83
CA LEU A 127 -5.85 4.74 -14.70
C LEU A 127 -7.14 5.52 -14.39
N GLN A 128 -7.88 5.91 -15.44
CA GLN A 128 -9.19 6.61 -15.36
C GLN A 128 -10.20 5.96 -14.40
N ILE A 129 -10.08 4.65 -14.17
CA ILE A 129 -10.98 3.87 -13.32
C ILE A 129 -10.99 4.36 -11.86
N PHE A 130 -9.89 4.91 -11.37
CA PHE A 130 -9.78 5.36 -9.98
C PHE A 130 -10.51 6.67 -9.71
N TRP A 131 -10.65 7.55 -10.72
CA TRP A 131 -11.47 8.76 -10.60
C TRP A 131 -12.93 8.43 -10.27
N HIS A 132 -13.45 7.35 -10.84
CA HIS A 132 -14.79 6.87 -10.53
C HIS A 132 -14.95 6.47 -9.06
N TYR A 133 -13.88 5.97 -8.44
CA TYR A 133 -13.89 5.48 -7.08
C TYR A 133 -13.56 6.54 -6.04
N VAL A 134 -12.66 7.48 -6.34
CA VAL A 134 -12.25 8.53 -5.40
C VAL A 134 -13.30 9.66 -5.34
N MET A 135 -13.92 10.02 -6.48
CA MET A 135 -14.85 11.16 -6.57
C MET A 135 -16.30 10.83 -6.17
N ARG A 136 -16.60 9.56 -5.85
CA ARG A 136 -17.95 9.09 -5.46
C ARG A 136 -18.04 8.68 -3.98
N GLN A 137 -17.07 9.07 -3.17
CA GLN A 137 -17.15 8.96 -1.71
C GLN A 137 -18.08 10.07 -1.17
#